data_AF-A0A7K6PTA6-F1
#
_entry.id   AF-A0A7K6PTA6-F1
#
_cell.length_a   1.000
_cell.length_b   1.000
_cell.length_c   1.000
_cell.angle_alpha   90.00
_cell.angle_beta   90.00
_cell.angle_gamma   90.00
#
_symmetry.space_group_name_H-M   'P 1'
#
loop_
_entity.id
_entity.type
_entity.pdbx_description
1 polymer ?
#
loop_
_entity_poly.entity_id
_entity_poly.type
_entity_poly.pdbx_seq_one_letter_code
_entity_poly.pdbx_strand_id
1 'polypeptide(L)'
;GGVCVAQSVKIPREPKPGEFDKIIRRLLETSHARAVIIFANEDDIRRVLEAAKRANQTGHFIWMGSDSWGSKIAPVLHLEEVAEGSVTILPKRVSVRGFDRYFSSRTLDNNRRNIWFAEFWEENFHCKLSRHALRKGSSIKKCTNRERIGQDSSYEQEGKVQFVIDAVYAMGHALHNMHKNLCPGKVGLCPRMDPVDGVELLKYIRNVNFSG
;
A
#
# COMPACT_ATOMS: atom_id res chain seq x y z
N GLY A 1 -34.30 2.27 -13.86
CA GLY A 1 -34.11 2.71 -12.46
C GLY A 1 -32.76 3.39 -12.36
N GLY A 2 -32.68 4.55 -11.69
CA GLY A 2 -31.42 5.27 -11.45
C GLY A 2 -30.87 4.98 -10.06
N VAL A 3 -29.59 5.28 -9.84
CA VAL A 3 -28.96 5.27 -8.51
C VAL A 3 -29.04 6.68 -7.93
N CYS A 4 -29.56 6.82 -6.72
CA CYS A 4 -29.64 8.09 -6.00
C CYS A 4 -28.57 8.18 -4.91
N VAL A 5 -27.97 9.36 -4.74
CA VAL A 5 -27.03 9.63 -3.65
C VAL A 5 -27.78 10.35 -2.54
N ALA A 6 -27.96 9.69 -1.39
CA ALA A 6 -28.64 10.27 -0.23
C ALA A 6 -27.86 11.47 0.35
N GLN A 7 -26.55 11.31 0.50
CA GLN A 7 -25.67 12.35 1.00
C GLN A 7 -24.23 12.12 0.53
N SER A 8 -23.46 13.20 0.47
CA SER A 8 -22.02 13.17 0.21
C SER A 8 -21.30 13.85 1.37
N VAL A 9 -20.36 13.13 1.97
CA VAL A 9 -19.59 13.58 3.14
C VAL A 9 -18.11 13.52 2.81
N LYS A 10 -17.37 14.56 3.20
CA LYS A 10 -15.93 14.67 2.93
C LYS A 10 -15.15 14.50 4.23
N ILE A 11 -14.12 13.68 4.21
CA ILE A 11 -13.13 13.56 5.27
C ILE A 11 -12.10 14.70 5.09
N PRO A 12 -11.89 15.58 6.08
CA PRO A 12 -10.84 16.59 6.02
C PRO A 12 -9.44 15.95 5.92
N ARG A 13 -8.49 16.64 5.27
CA ARG A 13 -7.10 16.15 5.16
C ARG A 13 -6.42 15.98 6.52
N GLU A 14 -6.78 16.85 7.47
CA GLU A 14 -6.31 16.81 8.86
C GLU A 14 -7.54 16.79 9.78
N PRO A 15 -8.14 15.61 10.00
CA PRO A 15 -9.36 15.50 10.79
C PRO A 15 -9.07 15.78 12.26
N LYS A 16 -9.83 16.71 12.85
CA LYS A 16 -9.78 17.02 14.28
C LYS A 16 -10.41 15.87 15.10
N PRO A 17 -10.11 15.76 16.40
CA PRO A 17 -10.80 14.81 17.28
C PRO A 17 -12.33 14.97 17.17
N GLY A 18 -13.03 13.85 17.01
CA GLY A 18 -14.50 13.81 16.88
C GLY A 18 -15.05 14.05 15.47
N GLU A 19 -14.24 14.37 14.45
CA GLU A 19 -14.74 14.55 13.08
C GLU A 19 -15.35 13.27 12.51
N PHE A 20 -14.76 12.10 12.76
CA PHE A 20 -15.31 10.82 12.32
C PHE A 20 -16.66 10.50 13.01
N ASP A 21 -16.83 10.88 14.27
CA ASP A 21 -18.11 10.69 14.97
C ASP A 21 -19.20 11.59 14.36
N LYS A 22 -18.85 12.81 13.93
CA LYS A 22 -19.78 13.69 13.19
C LYS A 22 -20.17 13.09 11.85
N ILE A 23 -19.24 12.45 11.14
CA ILE A 23 -19.53 11.74 9.88
C ILE A 23 -20.57 10.66 10.11
N ILE A 24 -20.38 9.80 11.12
CA ILE A 24 -21.35 8.74 11.45
C ILE A 24 -22.71 9.33 11.81
N ARG A 25 -22.77 10.38 12.65
CA ARG A 25 -24.04 11.05 12.97
C ARG A 25 -24.75 11.57 11.73
N ARG A 26 -24.01 12.17 10.79
CA ARG A 26 -24.56 12.68 9.53
C ARG A 26 -25.08 11.55 8.65
N LEU A 27 -24.37 10.42 8.57
CA LEU A 27 -24.85 9.22 7.87
C LEU A 27 -26.18 8.71 8.45
N LEU A 28 -26.32 8.74 9.78
CA LEU A 28 -27.54 8.32 10.47
C LEU A 28 -28.75 9.25 10.29
N GLU A 29 -28.55 10.50 9.83
CA GLU A 29 -29.66 11.39 9.46
C GLU A 29 -30.52 10.81 8.32
N THR A 30 -29.97 9.87 7.54
CA THR A 30 -30.69 9.15 6.48
C THR A 30 -30.75 7.65 6.75
N SER A 31 -31.51 7.25 7.77
CA SER A 31 -31.60 5.85 8.23
C SER A 31 -32.01 4.81 7.18
N HIS A 32 -32.70 5.22 6.11
CA HIS A 32 -33.04 4.35 4.99
C HIS A 32 -31.84 4.04 4.07
N ALA A 33 -30.81 4.88 4.05
CA ALA A 33 -29.61 4.72 3.24
C ALA A 33 -28.55 3.94 4.01
N ARG A 34 -28.58 2.61 3.88
CA ARG A 34 -27.66 1.71 4.59
C ARG A 34 -26.33 1.46 3.87
N ALA A 35 -26.31 1.60 2.55
CA ALA A 35 -25.10 1.40 1.76
C ALA A 35 -24.23 2.66 1.78
N VAL A 36 -22.95 2.52 2.15
CA VAL A 36 -21.98 3.63 2.21
C VAL A 36 -20.79 3.32 1.32
N ILE A 37 -20.62 4.12 0.26
CA ILE A 37 -19.46 4.03 -0.63
C ILE A 37 -18.33 4.90 -0.07
N ILE A 38 -17.20 4.28 0.26
CA ILE A 38 -16.05 4.95 0.88
C ILE A 38 -14.88 4.97 -0.10
N PHE A 39 -14.48 6.20 -0.47
CA PHE A 39 -13.23 6.50 -1.14
C PHE A 39 -12.31 7.24 -0.18
N ALA A 40 -11.53 6.48 0.59
CA ALA A 40 -10.61 7.03 1.59
C ALA A 40 -9.36 6.16 1.71
N ASN A 41 -8.32 6.69 2.33
CA ASN A 41 -7.12 5.90 2.63
C ASN A 41 -7.40 4.89 3.76
N GLU A 42 -6.44 4.00 3.98
CA GLU A 42 -6.52 2.91 4.96
C GLU A 42 -6.80 3.40 6.40
N ASP A 43 -6.10 4.45 6.84
CA ASP A 43 -6.25 5.02 8.18
C ASP A 43 -7.63 5.64 8.40
N ASP A 44 -8.12 6.37 7.41
CA ASP A 44 -9.43 7.03 7.47
C ASP A 44 -10.56 6.00 7.47
N ILE A 45 -10.45 4.92 6.67
CA ILE A 45 -11.40 3.80 6.69
C ILE A 45 -11.46 3.20 8.08
N ARG A 46 -10.30 2.89 8.67
CA ARG A 46 -10.23 2.34 10.03
C ARG A 46 -10.94 3.26 11.03
N ARG A 47 -10.65 4.57 10.99
CA ARG A 47 -11.24 5.56 11.91
C ARG A 47 -12.75 5.71 11.73
N VAL A 48 -13.27 5.57 10.51
CA VAL A 48 -14.72 5.53 10.23
C VAL A 48 -15.34 4.29 10.87
N LEU A 49 -14.74 3.11 10.71
CA LEU A 49 -15.23 1.87 11.32
C LEU A 49 -15.18 1.93 12.86
N GLU A 50 -14.11 2.50 13.43
CA GLU A 50 -14.02 2.74 14.88
C GLU A 50 -15.12 3.69 15.37
N ALA A 51 -15.41 4.76 14.62
CA ALA A 51 -16.49 5.69 14.94
C ALA A 51 -17.87 5.02 14.86
N ALA A 52 -18.10 4.16 13.87
CA ALA A 52 -19.32 3.38 13.75
C ALA A 52 -19.50 2.42 14.94
N LYS A 53 -18.41 1.76 15.36
CA LYS A 53 -18.37 0.92 16.56
C LYS A 53 -18.73 1.71 17.82
N ARG A 54 -18.08 2.87 18.04
CA ARG A 54 -18.37 3.76 19.18
C ARG A 54 -19.81 4.26 19.21
N ALA A 55 -20.43 4.43 18.03
CA ALA A 55 -21.82 4.83 17.89
C ALA A 55 -22.82 3.66 18.01
N ASN A 56 -22.36 2.45 18.35
CA ASN A 56 -23.16 1.22 18.40
C ASN A 56 -23.91 0.93 17.09
N GLN A 57 -23.26 1.19 15.94
CA GLN A 57 -23.82 0.97 14.60
C GLN A 57 -23.25 -0.27 13.90
N THR A 58 -22.74 -1.24 14.67
CA THR A 58 -22.31 -2.54 14.14
C THR A 58 -23.48 -3.23 13.42
N GLY A 59 -23.26 -3.68 12.18
CA GLY A 59 -24.29 -4.31 11.34
C GLY A 59 -25.33 -3.36 10.74
N HIS A 60 -25.30 -2.06 11.04
CA HIS A 60 -26.24 -1.10 10.45
C HIS A 60 -25.89 -0.78 8.99
N PHE A 61 -24.64 -0.36 8.76
CA PHE A 61 -24.14 0.03 7.44
C PHE A 61 -23.59 -1.15 6.64
N ILE A 62 -23.72 -1.08 5.32
CA ILE A 62 -23.04 -1.97 4.37
C ILE A 62 -21.96 -1.14 3.69
N TRP A 63 -20.70 -1.47 3.95
CA TRP A 63 -19.57 -0.69 3.44
C TRP A 63 -19.16 -1.16 2.05
N MET A 64 -18.96 -0.20 1.15
CA MET A 64 -18.45 -0.41 -0.20
C MET A 64 -17.12 0.34 -0.35
N GLY A 65 -16.00 -0.37 -0.26
CA GLY A 65 -14.66 0.21 -0.25
C GLY A 65 -13.97 0.24 -1.61
N SER A 66 -13.17 1.28 -1.86
CA SER A 66 -12.23 1.32 -2.99
C SER A 66 -11.03 0.37 -2.82
N ASP A 67 -10.12 0.39 -3.80
CA ASP A 67 -8.88 -0.41 -3.81
C ASP A 67 -7.91 -0.10 -2.66
N SER A 68 -8.09 1.04 -2.00
CA SER A 68 -7.37 1.41 -0.78
C SER A 68 -7.63 0.44 0.38
N TRP A 69 -8.82 -0.14 0.46
CA TRP A 69 -9.14 -1.25 1.37
C TRP A 69 -8.75 -2.57 0.71
N GLY A 70 -9.33 -2.87 -0.45
CA GLY A 70 -9.07 -4.08 -1.22
C GLY A 70 -9.12 -5.35 -0.34
N SER A 71 -8.02 -6.11 -0.34
CA SER A 71 -7.84 -7.35 0.43
C SER A 71 -7.05 -7.16 1.73
N LYS A 72 -6.79 -5.92 2.16
CA LYS A 72 -5.90 -5.65 3.30
C LYS A 72 -6.60 -5.88 4.64
N ILE A 73 -5.89 -6.49 5.57
CA ILE A 73 -6.38 -6.75 6.93
C ILE A 73 -6.29 -5.51 7.84
N ALA A 74 -5.30 -4.66 7.64
CA ALA A 74 -5.00 -3.53 8.53
C ALA A 74 -6.17 -2.56 8.80
N PRO A 75 -7.00 -2.15 7.81
CA PRO A 75 -8.13 -1.27 8.09
C PRO A 75 -9.23 -1.92 8.96
N VAL A 76 -9.31 -3.25 9.01
CA VAL A 76 -10.38 -3.99 9.70
C VAL A 76 -9.93 -4.74 10.94
N LEU A 77 -8.63 -4.80 11.23
CA LEU A 77 -8.08 -5.53 12.36
C LEU A 77 -8.72 -5.04 13.68
N HIS A 78 -9.35 -5.96 14.43
CA HIS A 78 -10.15 -5.72 15.64
C HIS A 78 -11.51 -5.01 15.43
N LEU A 79 -11.93 -4.85 14.18
CA LEU A 79 -13.19 -4.24 13.74
C LEU A 79 -13.95 -5.17 12.79
N GLU A 80 -13.64 -6.47 12.81
CA GLU A 80 -14.15 -7.47 11.87
C GLU A 80 -15.68 -7.52 11.90
N GLU A 81 -16.28 -7.44 13.09
CA GLU A 81 -17.74 -7.39 13.29
C GLU A 81 -18.41 -6.15 12.65
N VAL A 82 -17.70 -5.01 12.58
CA VAL A 82 -18.22 -3.76 11.99
C VAL A 82 -18.08 -3.79 10.47
N ALA A 83 -17.04 -4.46 9.99
CA ALA A 83 -16.72 -4.62 8.58
C ALA A 83 -17.41 -5.84 7.94
N GLU A 84 -18.14 -6.64 8.71
CA GLU A 84 -18.82 -7.83 8.19
C GLU A 84 -19.80 -7.47 7.07
N GLY A 85 -19.76 -8.23 5.96
CA GLY A 85 -20.59 -7.98 4.78
C GLY A 85 -20.11 -6.85 3.86
N SER A 86 -18.94 -6.26 4.14
CA SER A 86 -18.36 -5.22 3.27
C SER A 86 -17.96 -5.78 1.90
N VAL A 87 -18.14 -4.96 0.86
CA VAL A 87 -17.70 -5.26 -0.50
C VAL A 87 -16.58 -4.30 -0.88
N THR A 88 -15.45 -4.82 -1.33
CA THR A 88 -14.33 -4.00 -1.79
C THR A 88 -13.96 -4.35 -3.22
N ILE A 89 -13.29 -3.41 -3.88
CA ILE A 89 -12.72 -3.64 -5.21
C ILE A 89 -11.20 -3.75 -5.09
N LEU A 90 -10.58 -4.55 -5.97
CA LEU A 90 -9.14 -4.49 -6.20
C LEU A 90 -8.85 -4.64 -7.69
N PRO A 91 -7.82 -3.96 -8.22
CA PRO A 91 -7.29 -4.28 -9.53
C PRO A 91 -6.84 -5.75 -9.57
N LYS A 92 -7.07 -6.41 -10.70
CA LYS A 92 -6.56 -7.76 -10.93
C LYS A 92 -5.03 -7.71 -10.86
N ARG A 93 -4.45 -8.57 -10.04
CA ARG A 93 -3.01 -8.65 -9.77
C ARG A 93 -2.52 -10.08 -9.85
N VAL A 94 -1.22 -10.25 -10.11
CA VAL A 94 -0.52 -11.53 -10.09
C VAL A 94 0.64 -11.45 -9.10
N SER A 95 0.81 -12.49 -8.29
CA SER A 95 1.96 -12.58 -7.38
C SER A 95 3.25 -12.77 -8.16
N VAL A 96 4.24 -11.92 -7.90
CA VAL A 96 5.52 -11.95 -8.58
C VAL A 96 6.50 -12.82 -7.80
N ARG A 97 6.59 -14.11 -8.14
CA ARG A 97 7.46 -15.10 -7.44
C ARG A 97 8.92 -14.69 -7.33
N GLY A 98 9.42 -13.93 -8.32
CA GLY A 98 10.78 -13.38 -8.29
C GLY A 98 10.98 -12.41 -7.12
N PHE A 99 9.99 -11.56 -6.85
CA PHE A 99 10.00 -10.64 -5.74
C PHE A 99 9.91 -11.37 -4.40
N ASP A 100 9.05 -12.39 -4.27
CA ASP A 100 8.94 -13.20 -3.05
C ASP A 100 10.29 -13.80 -2.65
N ARG A 101 10.98 -14.47 -3.58
CA ARG A 101 12.30 -15.04 -3.33
C ARG A 101 13.34 -13.97 -2.98
N TYR A 102 13.30 -12.83 -3.67
CA TYR A 102 14.21 -11.73 -3.39
C TYR A 102 13.99 -11.18 -1.98
N PHE A 103 12.74 -10.87 -1.63
CA PHE A 103 12.37 -10.24 -0.37
C PHE A 103 12.61 -11.18 0.82
N SER A 104 12.14 -12.43 0.75
CA SER A 104 12.31 -13.41 1.82
C SER A 104 13.77 -13.82 2.07
N SER A 105 14.66 -13.64 1.07
CA SER A 105 16.09 -13.91 1.24
C SER A 105 16.88 -12.73 1.83
N ARG A 106 16.25 -11.58 2.07
CA ARG A 106 16.93 -10.42 2.66
C ARG A 106 17.23 -10.64 4.14
N THR A 107 18.43 -10.26 4.55
CA THR A 107 18.90 -10.26 5.94
C THR A 107 19.60 -8.94 6.22
N LEU A 108 19.87 -8.63 7.49
CA LEU A 108 20.57 -7.40 7.85
C LEU A 108 22.00 -7.34 7.27
N ASP A 109 22.62 -8.50 7.02
CA ASP A 109 23.95 -8.56 6.43
C ASP A 109 23.96 -8.22 4.93
N ASN A 110 22.93 -8.69 4.20
CA ASN A 110 22.91 -8.66 2.74
C ASN A 110 22.08 -7.50 2.16
N ASN A 111 21.46 -6.68 3.01
CA ASN A 111 20.63 -5.55 2.60
C ASN A 111 21.06 -4.24 3.29
N ARG A 112 22.24 -3.74 2.93
CA ARG A 112 22.76 -2.46 3.45
C ARG A 112 22.30 -1.23 2.65
N ARG A 113 21.68 -1.44 1.49
CA ARG A 113 21.23 -0.37 0.61
C ARG A 113 19.98 0.35 1.14
N ASN A 114 19.10 -0.38 1.82
CA ASN A 114 17.87 0.18 2.37
C ASN A 114 18.11 0.61 3.82
N ILE A 115 18.13 1.93 4.05
CA ILE A 115 18.40 2.53 5.37
C ILE A 115 17.30 2.23 6.41
N TRP A 116 16.07 1.96 5.96
CA TRP A 116 14.93 1.62 6.83
C TRP A 116 14.84 0.12 7.13
N PHE A 117 15.72 -0.71 6.56
CA PHE A 117 15.61 -2.16 6.71
C PHE A 117 15.88 -2.61 8.15
N ALA A 118 16.71 -1.88 8.90
CA ALA A 118 16.95 -2.15 10.31
C ALA A 118 15.70 -1.92 11.17
N GLU A 119 14.98 -0.82 10.92
CA GLU A 119 13.73 -0.47 11.62
C GLU A 119 12.64 -1.48 11.29
N PHE A 120 12.46 -1.79 10.00
CA PHE A 120 11.58 -2.86 9.55
C PHE A 120 11.88 -4.19 10.24
N TRP A 121 13.15 -4.58 10.37
CA TRP A 121 13.53 -5.85 10.99
C TRP A 121 13.14 -5.91 12.48
N GLU A 122 13.33 -4.82 13.21
CA GLU A 122 12.92 -4.72 14.61
C GLU A 122 11.41 -4.85 14.78
N GLU A 123 10.63 -4.16 13.94
CA GLU A 123 9.17 -4.20 13.98
C GLU A 123 8.63 -5.57 13.58
N ASN A 124 9.11 -6.12 12.47
CA ASN A 124 8.62 -7.35 11.86
C ASN A 124 8.88 -8.60 12.73
N PHE A 125 9.98 -8.62 13.47
CA PHE A 125 10.33 -9.75 14.36
C PHE A 125 10.14 -9.43 15.85
N HIS A 126 9.57 -8.26 16.17
CA HIS A 126 9.36 -7.76 17.52
C HIS A 126 10.62 -7.88 18.40
N CYS A 127 11.76 -7.44 17.85
CA CYS A 127 13.06 -7.54 18.50
C CYS A 127 13.82 -6.20 18.45
N LYS A 128 14.92 -6.07 19.19
CA LYS A 128 15.79 -4.89 19.15
C LYS A 128 17.23 -5.22 18.77
N LEU A 129 17.81 -4.38 17.91
CA LEU A 129 19.19 -4.41 17.45
C LEU A 129 20.12 -3.64 18.40
N SER A 130 19.64 -2.53 18.97
CA SER A 130 20.44 -1.68 19.87
C SER A 130 20.66 -2.29 21.25
N ARG A 131 21.92 -2.32 21.70
CA ARG A 131 22.30 -2.72 23.07
C ARG A 131 21.81 -1.73 24.13
N HIS A 132 21.58 -0.46 23.78
CA HIS A 132 21.05 0.54 24.70
C HIS A 132 19.56 0.35 25.00
N ALA A 133 18.82 -0.26 24.07
CA ALA A 133 17.42 -0.66 24.27
C ALA A 133 17.30 -1.91 25.16
N LEU A 134 18.36 -2.73 25.23
CA LEU A 134 18.48 -3.92 26.06
C LEU A 134 19.05 -3.57 27.45
N ARG A 135 18.30 -2.79 28.23
CA ARG A 135 18.65 -2.58 29.65
C ARG A 135 18.57 -3.91 30.41
N LYS A 136 19.47 -4.14 31.38
CA LYS A 136 19.39 -5.31 32.28
C LYS A 136 18.01 -5.34 32.93
N GLY A 137 17.21 -6.37 32.63
CA GLY A 137 15.83 -6.53 33.13
C GLY A 137 14.72 -6.25 32.10
N SER A 138 15.03 -5.79 30.87
CA SER A 138 14.01 -5.68 29.82
C SER A 138 13.64 -7.07 29.27
N SER A 139 12.36 -7.39 29.19
CA SER A 139 11.82 -8.61 28.54
C SER A 139 11.94 -8.59 27.01
N ILE A 140 12.59 -7.57 26.43
CA ILE A 140 12.67 -7.34 25.00
C ILE A 140 13.67 -8.31 24.36
N LYS A 141 13.21 -9.06 23.35
CA LYS A 141 14.03 -9.99 22.57
C LYS A 141 15.11 -9.23 21.78
N LYS A 142 16.36 -9.70 21.85
CA LYS A 142 17.44 -9.22 20.98
C LYS A 142 17.33 -9.86 19.60
N CYS A 143 17.47 -9.06 18.53
CA CYS A 143 17.56 -9.60 17.17
C CYS A 143 18.87 -10.37 16.99
N THR A 144 18.80 -11.53 16.37
CA THR A 144 19.93 -12.45 16.16
C THR A 144 20.44 -12.46 14.72
N ASN A 145 19.69 -11.86 13.80
CA ASN A 145 19.89 -11.90 12.35
C ASN A 145 19.79 -13.33 11.75
N ARG A 146 19.32 -14.28 12.57
CA ARG A 146 18.94 -15.63 12.12
C ARG A 146 17.48 -15.72 11.73
N GLU A 147 16.69 -14.70 12.07
CA GLU A 147 15.29 -14.63 11.69
C GLU A 147 15.12 -14.61 10.16
N ARG A 148 14.02 -15.19 9.67
CA ARG A 148 13.71 -15.29 8.24
C ARG A 148 12.29 -14.80 7.95
N ILE A 149 12.19 -13.90 6.97
CA ILE A 149 10.92 -13.31 6.54
C ILE A 149 10.06 -14.42 5.90
N GLY A 150 8.82 -14.57 6.36
CA GLY A 150 7.92 -15.63 5.92
C GLY A 150 8.12 -16.99 6.62
N GLN A 151 9.10 -17.12 7.52
CA GLN A 151 9.25 -18.29 8.39
C GLN A 151 9.05 -17.91 9.86
N ASP A 152 9.80 -16.91 10.33
CA ASP A 152 9.72 -16.40 11.71
C ASP A 152 8.82 -15.15 11.83
N SER A 153 8.22 -14.72 10.72
CA SER A 153 7.27 -13.60 10.64
C SER A 153 6.25 -13.87 9.54
N SER A 154 5.05 -13.29 9.65
CA SER A 154 4.06 -13.35 8.58
C SER A 154 4.57 -12.60 7.36
N TYR A 155 4.30 -13.16 6.18
CA TYR A 155 4.62 -12.52 4.91
C TYR A 155 3.47 -12.75 3.93
N GLU A 156 2.91 -11.64 3.46
CA GLU A 156 2.01 -11.60 2.32
C GLU A 156 2.57 -10.55 1.35
N GLN A 157 2.72 -10.91 0.07
CA GLN A 157 3.19 -9.98 -0.94
C GLN A 157 2.16 -8.85 -1.10
N GLU A 158 2.61 -7.60 -0.99
CA GLU A 158 1.71 -6.48 -1.21
C GLU A 158 1.20 -6.47 -2.65
N GLY A 159 -0.11 -6.27 -2.78
CA GLY A 159 -0.83 -6.44 -4.03
C GLY A 159 -0.47 -5.47 -5.15
N LYS A 160 0.26 -4.40 -4.83
CA LYS A 160 0.68 -3.39 -5.79
C LYS A 160 2.11 -3.62 -6.34
N VAL A 161 2.79 -4.67 -5.89
CA VAL A 161 4.17 -5.01 -6.31
C VAL A 161 4.29 -5.18 -7.83
N GLN A 162 3.35 -5.89 -8.47
CA GLN A 162 3.36 -6.06 -9.93
C GLN A 162 3.34 -4.70 -10.65
N PHE A 163 2.43 -3.80 -10.28
CA PHE A 163 2.31 -2.49 -10.93
C PHE A 163 3.57 -1.63 -10.77
N VAL A 164 4.27 -1.74 -9.62
CA VAL A 164 5.55 -1.05 -9.41
C VAL A 164 6.63 -1.63 -10.32
N ILE A 165 6.70 -2.95 -10.44
CA ILE A 165 7.64 -3.63 -11.34
C ILE A 165 7.36 -3.22 -12.79
N ASP A 166 6.11 -3.29 -13.23
CA ASP A 166 5.70 -2.92 -14.58
C ASP A 166 6.01 -1.46 -14.89
N ALA A 167 5.86 -0.54 -13.94
CA ALA A 167 6.22 0.86 -14.12
C ALA A 167 7.74 1.06 -14.35
N VAL A 168 8.57 0.30 -13.62
CA VAL A 168 10.04 0.32 -13.82
C VAL A 168 10.40 -0.26 -15.19
N TYR A 169 9.78 -1.37 -15.59
CA TYR A 169 9.98 -1.97 -16.91
C TYR A 169 9.51 -1.03 -18.03
N ALA A 170 8.37 -0.36 -17.85
CA ALA A 170 7.87 0.61 -18.83
C ALA A 170 8.89 1.73 -19.08
N MET A 171 9.51 2.27 -18.02
CA MET A 171 10.58 3.25 -18.15
C MET A 171 11.83 2.66 -18.82
N GLY A 172 12.22 1.44 -18.45
CA GLY A 172 13.35 0.74 -19.08
C GLY A 172 13.14 0.52 -20.59
N HIS A 173 11.94 0.09 -20.99
CA HIS A 173 11.56 -0.07 -22.39
C HIS A 173 11.51 1.26 -23.13
N ALA A 174 11.01 2.33 -22.51
CA ALA A 174 11.01 3.67 -23.10
C ALA A 174 12.44 4.16 -23.39
N LEU A 175 13.34 4.06 -22.41
CA LEU A 175 14.74 4.45 -22.54
C LEU A 175 15.47 3.59 -23.58
N HIS A 176 15.20 2.29 -23.62
CA HIS A 176 15.74 1.38 -24.62
C HIS A 176 15.30 1.74 -26.05
N ASN A 177 14.01 2.06 -26.23
CA ASN A 177 13.48 2.46 -27.53
C ASN A 177 14.03 3.83 -27.98
N MET A 178 14.17 4.77 -27.04
CA MET A 178 14.82 6.05 -27.28
C MET A 178 16.28 5.87 -27.68
N HIS A 179 17.02 5.04 -26.95
CA HIS A 179 18.42 4.73 -27.23
C HIS A 179 18.62 4.09 -28.60
N LYS A 180 17.79 3.10 -28.95
CA LYS A 180 17.82 2.47 -30.29
C LYS A 180 17.63 3.46 -31.43
N ASN A 181 16.79 4.49 -31.22
CA ASN A 181 16.51 5.51 -32.24
C ASN A 181 17.62 6.57 -32.30
N LEU A 182 18.04 7.11 -31.15
CA LEU A 182 18.93 8.26 -31.08
C LEU A 182 20.42 7.88 -31.10
N CYS A 183 20.76 6.69 -30.63
CA CYS A 183 22.12 6.18 -30.47
C CYS A 183 22.31 4.80 -31.14
N PRO A 184 21.94 4.62 -32.43
CA PRO A 184 21.95 3.30 -33.07
C PRO A 184 23.37 2.70 -33.10
N GLY A 185 23.48 1.43 -32.69
CA GLY A 185 24.73 0.67 -32.70
C GLY A 185 25.78 1.10 -31.67
N LYS A 186 25.48 2.07 -30.78
CA LYS A 186 26.40 2.49 -29.72
C LYS A 186 26.13 1.74 -28.42
N VAL A 187 27.19 1.41 -27.70
CA VAL A 187 27.09 0.96 -26.30
C VAL A 187 27.12 2.21 -25.41
N GLY A 188 26.19 2.31 -24.45
CA GLY A 188 26.06 3.47 -23.57
C GLY A 188 25.38 4.66 -24.22
N LEU A 189 25.35 5.79 -23.50
CA LEU A 189 24.69 7.01 -23.95
C LEU A 189 25.50 7.73 -25.04
N CYS A 190 24.81 8.34 -25.99
CA CYS A 190 25.41 9.24 -26.98
C CYS A 190 25.04 10.70 -26.67
N PRO A 191 25.70 11.71 -27.29
CA PRO A 191 25.43 13.12 -27.00
C PRO A 191 23.97 13.58 -27.21
N ARG A 192 23.17 12.83 -27.98
CA ARG A 192 21.73 13.10 -28.17
C ARG A 192 20.86 12.70 -26.97
N MET A 193 21.41 11.95 -26.03
CA MET A 193 20.75 11.50 -24.80
C MET A 193 21.50 11.99 -23.55
N ASP A 194 22.42 12.94 -23.69
CA ASP A 194 23.21 13.49 -22.60
C ASP A 194 23.23 15.03 -22.65
N PRO A 195 22.32 15.71 -21.93
CA PRO A 195 21.27 15.14 -21.07
C PRO A 195 20.08 14.61 -21.88
N VAL A 196 19.27 13.75 -21.24
CA VAL A 196 18.01 13.25 -21.83
C VAL A 196 16.97 14.37 -21.85
N ASP A 197 16.41 14.68 -23.02
CA ASP A 197 15.25 15.57 -23.15
C ASP A 197 13.98 14.87 -22.66
N GLY A 198 13.36 15.43 -21.60
CA GLY A 198 12.15 14.89 -21.00
C GLY A 198 10.91 14.94 -21.91
N VAL A 199 10.79 15.94 -22.79
CA VAL A 199 9.68 16.04 -23.76
C VAL A 199 9.82 14.95 -24.82
N GLU A 200 11.05 14.66 -25.24
CA GLU A 200 11.33 13.57 -26.16
C GLU A 200 11.10 12.21 -25.48
N LEU A 201 11.61 12.01 -24.26
CA LEU A 201 11.40 10.78 -23.48
C LEU A 201 9.90 10.49 -23.27
N LEU A 202 9.07 11.51 -23.02
CA LEU A 202 7.63 11.34 -22.84
C LEU A 202 6.95 10.71 -24.06
N LYS A 203 7.43 11.01 -25.28
CA LYS A 203 6.94 10.38 -26.51
C LYS A 203 7.23 8.89 -26.53
N TYR A 204 8.39 8.47 -26.02
CA TYR A 204 8.74 7.05 -25.91
C TYR A 204 7.91 6.37 -24.83
N ILE A 205 7.77 6.97 -23.64
CA ILE A 205 6.95 6.45 -22.54
C ILE A 205 5.51 6.16 -22.99
N ARG A 206 4.88 7.10 -23.72
CA ARG A 206 3.49 6.95 -24.21
C ARG A 206 3.30 5.85 -25.25
N ASN A 207 4.37 5.44 -25.93
CA ASN A 207 4.35 4.44 -27.01
C ASN A 207 4.99 3.10 -26.60
N VAL A 208 5.23 2.90 -25.31
CA VAL A 208 5.74 1.63 -24.80
C VAL A 208 4.69 0.52 -24.98
N ASN A 209 5.12 -0.61 -25.51
CA ASN A 209 4.35 -1.85 -25.59
C ASN A 209 5.25 -3.03 -25.20
N PHE A 210 4.89 -3.73 -24.13
CA PHE A 210 5.60 -4.90 -23.61
C PHE A 210 4.63 -5.78 -22.82
N SER A 211 5.01 -7.04 -22.62
CA SER A 211 4.30 -7.94 -21.71
C SER A 211 4.89 -7.82 -20.32
N GLY A 212 4.10 -7.31 -19.37
CA GLY A 212 4.40 -7.33 -17.92
C GLY A 212 4.00 -8.62 -17.25
#